data_AF-A0A1I2RS35-F1
#
_entry.id   AF-A0A1I2RS35-F1
#
_cell.length_a   1.000
_cell.length_b   1.000
_cell.length_c   1.000
_cell.angle_alpha   90.00
_cell.angle_beta   90.00
_cell.angle_gamma   90.00
#
_symmetry.space_group_name_H-M   'P 1'
#
loop_
_entity.id
_entity.type
_entity.pdbx_description
1 polymer ?
#
loop_
_entity_poly.entity_id
_entity_poly.type
_entity_poly.pdbx_seq_one_letter_code
_entity_poly.pdbx_strand_id
1 'polypeptide(L)'
;MLLDLTGAGAYELGIDTDASRARDHLQGQAFSEAVHTKMPDIDGILFDSRLTTGGCVAIYDRGFSTLSSTPPIALVQSALLPAELTRLGITVRRKRGFA
;
A
#
# COMPACT_ATOMS: atom_id res chain seq x y z
N MET A 1 -7.71 10.18 10.72
CA MET A 1 -7.58 8.88 11.42
C MET A 1 -7.26 7.77 10.42
N LEU A 2 -6.55 6.70 10.80
CA LEU A 2 -6.36 5.53 9.94
C LEU A 2 -7.36 4.43 10.29
N LEU A 3 -7.93 3.79 9.27
CA LEU A 3 -8.77 2.60 9.42
C LEU A 3 -7.90 1.35 9.35
N ASP A 4 -7.94 0.52 10.38
CA ASP A 4 -7.10 -0.68 10.47
C ASP A 4 -7.84 -1.92 9.96
N LEU A 5 -7.35 -2.50 8.85
CA LEU A 5 -7.81 -3.76 8.28
C LEU A 5 -6.80 -4.90 8.49
N THR A 6 -5.77 -4.69 9.30
CA THR A 6 -4.77 -5.72 9.58
C THR A 6 -5.33 -6.79 10.53
N GLY A 7 -4.76 -7.99 10.47
CA GLY A 7 -5.10 -9.06 11.41
C GLY A 7 -6.58 -9.49 11.37
N ALA A 8 -7.12 -9.83 12.55
CA ALA A 8 -8.46 -10.41 12.68
C ALA A 8 -9.60 -9.37 12.59
N GLY A 9 -9.31 -8.07 12.67
CA GLY A 9 -10.35 -7.03 12.76
C GLY A 9 -11.32 -7.01 11.56
N ALA A 10 -10.82 -7.27 10.34
CA ALA A 10 -11.68 -7.41 9.16
C ALA A 10 -12.53 -8.69 9.21
N TYR A 11 -11.98 -9.79 9.74
CA TYR A 11 -12.67 -11.07 9.90
C TYR A 11 -13.76 -11.00 10.99
N GLU A 12 -13.49 -10.31 12.09
CA GLU A 12 -14.43 -10.12 13.22
C GLU A 12 -15.65 -9.28 12.84
N LEU A 13 -15.52 -8.38 11.85
CA LEU A 13 -16.62 -7.59 11.30
C LEU A 13 -17.45 -8.34 10.25
N GLY A 14 -17.10 -9.60 9.92
CA GLY A 14 -17.77 -10.37 8.88
C GLY A 14 -17.53 -9.82 7.47
N ILE A 15 -16.46 -9.01 7.28
CA ILE A 15 -16.06 -8.55 5.96
C ILE A 15 -15.44 -9.73 5.24
N ASP A 16 -16.09 -10.17 4.15
CA ASP A 16 -15.55 -11.22 3.31
C ASP A 16 -14.14 -10.81 2.88
N THR A 17 -13.18 -11.72 3.09
CA THR A 17 -11.73 -11.46 2.95
C THR A 17 -11.32 -10.93 1.57
N ASP A 18 -12.25 -10.95 0.62
CA ASP A 18 -12.16 -10.34 -0.69
C ASP A 18 -11.89 -8.82 -0.67
N ALA A 19 -12.39 -8.07 0.32
CA ALA A 19 -12.13 -6.63 0.39
C ALA A 19 -10.64 -6.30 0.63
N SER A 20 -9.88 -7.22 1.25
CA SER A 20 -8.45 -7.03 1.54
C SER A 20 -7.52 -7.93 0.74
N ARG A 21 -8.01 -9.05 0.19
CA ARG A 21 -7.17 -10.10 -0.44
C ARG A 21 -7.62 -10.57 -1.82
N ALA A 22 -8.69 -10.02 -2.41
CA ALA A 22 -9.15 -10.42 -3.74
C ALA A 22 -8.07 -10.22 -4.81
N ARG A 23 -8.00 -11.15 -5.78
CA ARG A 23 -6.95 -11.19 -6.81
C ARG A 23 -7.07 -10.10 -7.85
N ASP A 24 -8.27 -9.61 -8.08
CA ASP A 24 -8.60 -8.60 -9.09
C ASP A 24 -8.51 -7.16 -8.56
N HIS A 25 -8.31 -6.98 -7.25
CA HIS A 25 -8.27 -5.69 -6.53
C HIS A 25 -9.55 -4.84 -6.64
N LEU A 26 -10.60 -5.33 -7.29
CA LEU A 26 -11.80 -4.54 -7.56
C LEU A 26 -12.56 -4.19 -6.28
N GLN A 27 -12.75 -5.20 -5.41
CA GLN A 27 -13.48 -5.01 -4.16
C GLN A 27 -12.72 -4.13 -3.17
N GLY A 28 -11.40 -4.27 -3.06
CA GLY A 28 -10.57 -3.40 -2.22
C GLY A 28 -10.51 -1.96 -2.69
N GLN A 29 -10.50 -1.73 -4.01
CA GLN A 29 -10.59 -0.38 -4.58
C GLN A 29 -11.96 0.25 -4.31
N ALA A 30 -13.05 -0.48 -4.57
CA ALA A 30 -14.40 0.01 -4.31
C ALA A 30 -14.63 0.31 -2.81
N PHE A 31 -14.09 -0.53 -1.91
CA PHE A 31 -14.09 -0.27 -0.48
C PHE A 31 -13.33 1.01 -0.14
N SER A 32 -12.09 1.14 -0.63
CA SER A 32 -11.25 2.32 -0.42
C SER A 32 -11.93 3.59 -0.93
N GLU A 33 -12.56 3.56 -2.11
CA GLU A 33 -13.33 4.67 -2.68
C GLU A 33 -14.55 5.02 -1.81
N ALA A 34 -15.27 4.03 -1.29
CA ALA A 34 -16.40 4.25 -0.40
C ALA A 34 -15.96 4.89 0.93
N VAL A 35 -14.85 4.44 1.53
CA VAL A 35 -14.24 5.07 2.71
C VAL A 35 -13.81 6.49 2.36
N HIS A 36 -13.12 6.68 1.23
CA HIS A 36 -12.66 7.99 0.78
C HIS A 36 -13.83 8.98 0.63
N THR A 37 -14.94 8.54 0.04
CA THR A 37 -16.07 9.41 -0.28
C THR A 37 -17.00 9.66 0.91
N LYS A 38 -17.25 8.64 1.73
CA LYS A 38 -18.31 8.68 2.76
C LYS A 38 -17.80 8.94 4.17
N MET A 39 -16.49 8.80 4.40
CA MET A 39 -15.88 8.93 5.73
C MET A 39 -14.76 10.00 5.69
N PRO A 40 -15.11 11.30 5.72
CA PRO A 40 -14.14 12.38 5.53
C PRO A 40 -13.08 12.45 6.63
N ASP A 41 -13.36 11.91 7.82
CA ASP A 41 -12.43 11.90 8.97
C ASP A 41 -11.38 10.78 8.91
N ILE A 42 -11.51 9.88 7.92
CA ILE A 42 -10.52 8.82 7.65
C ILE A 42 -9.53 9.34 6.61
N ASP A 43 -8.25 9.31 6.98
CA ASP A 43 -7.10 9.77 6.19
C ASP A 43 -6.44 8.65 5.40
N GLY A 44 -6.75 7.40 5.72
CA GLY A 44 -6.15 6.25 5.06
C GLY A 44 -6.52 4.91 5.68
N ILE A 45 -5.97 3.85 5.10
CA ILE A 45 -6.23 2.46 5.47
C ILE A 45 -4.91 1.74 5.72
N LEU A 46 -4.80 1.02 6.85
CA LEU A 46 -3.76 0.02 7.10
C LEU A 46 -4.25 -1.35 6.63
N PHE A 47 -3.40 -2.11 5.96
CA PHE A 47 -3.76 -3.44 5.46
C PHE A 47 -2.52 -4.34 5.31
N ASP A 48 -2.71 -5.64 5.37
CA ASP A 48 -1.64 -6.60 5.10
C ASP A 48 -1.50 -6.81 3.58
N SER A 49 -0.28 -6.67 3.06
CA SER A 49 0.02 -7.01 1.67
C SER A 49 -0.36 -8.45 1.38
N ARG A 50 -1.20 -8.66 0.37
CA ARG A 50 -1.51 -10.02 -0.10
C ARG A 50 -0.26 -10.78 -0.57
N LEU A 51 0.70 -10.08 -1.18
CA LEU A 51 1.87 -10.71 -1.79
C LEU A 51 2.95 -11.07 -0.78
N THR A 52 3.11 -10.25 0.26
CA THR A 52 4.23 -10.36 1.19
C THR A 52 3.82 -10.53 2.65
N THR A 53 2.51 -10.44 2.96
CA THR A 53 1.96 -10.33 4.32
C THR A 53 2.51 -9.18 5.15
N GLY A 54 3.32 -8.30 4.56
CA GLY A 54 3.86 -7.13 5.23
C GLY A 54 2.82 -6.03 5.36
N GLY A 55 2.85 -5.33 6.49
CA GLY A 55 1.98 -4.18 6.73
C GLY A 55 2.17 -3.09 5.66
N CYS A 56 1.05 -2.61 5.14
CA CYS A 56 0.96 -1.58 4.12
C CYS A 56 -0.01 -0.49 4.57
N VAL A 57 0.13 0.69 3.96
CA VAL A 57 -0.77 1.82 4.18
C VAL A 57 -1.16 2.45 2.84
N ALA A 58 -2.44 2.76 2.69
CA ALA A 58 -2.97 3.64 1.64
C ALA A 58 -3.38 4.95 2.29
N ILE A 59 -2.78 6.07 1.86
CA ILE A 59 -3.08 7.41 2.39
C ILE A 59 -3.87 8.20 1.34
N TYR A 60 -4.97 8.81 1.77
CA TYR A 60 -5.75 9.72 0.95
C TYR A 60 -5.12 11.11 0.90
N ASP A 61 -5.43 11.85 -0.16
CA ASP A 61 -4.96 13.22 -0.39
C ASP A 61 -5.17 14.16 0.81
N ARG A 62 -6.34 14.07 1.46
CA ARG A 62 -6.65 14.85 2.67
C ARG A 62 -5.72 14.56 3.87
N GLY A 63 -5.12 13.38 3.93
CA GLY A 63 -4.17 13.00 4.98
C GLY A 63 -2.77 13.57 4.78
N PHE A 64 -2.43 14.09 3.59
CA PHE A 64 -1.06 14.45 3.23
C PHE A 64 -0.44 15.53 4.11
N SER A 65 -1.24 16.48 4.61
CA SER A 65 -0.76 17.57 5.48
C SER A 65 -0.19 17.09 6.81
N THR A 66 -0.52 15.86 7.23
CA THR A 66 -0.09 15.28 8.50
C THR A 66 1.07 14.28 8.33
N LEU A 67 1.46 13.98 7.08
CA LEU A 67 2.55 13.07 6.81
C LEU A 67 3.90 13.69 7.17
N SER A 68 4.76 12.89 7.80
CA SER A 68 6.15 13.22 8.05
C SER A 68 7.04 12.11 7.51
N SER A 69 8.10 12.48 6.81
CA SER A 69 9.06 11.55 6.25
C SER A 69 10.44 12.18 6.13
N THR A 70 11.46 11.35 5.99
CA THR A 70 12.76 11.81 5.52
C THR A 70 12.66 12.25 4.05
N PRO A 71 13.56 13.13 3.56
CA PRO A 71 13.57 13.50 2.16
C PRO A 71 13.62 12.27 1.25
N PRO A 72 12.82 12.23 0.17
CA PRO A 72 12.81 11.10 -0.75
C PRO A 72 14.18 10.99 -1.42
N ILE A 73 14.68 9.76 -1.52
CA ILE A 73 15.87 9.44 -2.29
C ILE A 73 15.48 9.06 -3.72
N ALA A 74 16.36 9.32 -4.69
CA ALA A 74 16.18 8.81 -6.04
C ALA A 74 16.26 7.28 -6.04
N LEU A 75 15.52 6.63 -6.96
CA LEU A 75 15.47 5.18 -7.09
C LEU A 75 16.88 4.54 -7.17
N VAL A 76 17.80 5.23 -7.87
CA VAL A 76 19.20 4.84 -8.07
C VAL A 76 20.07 4.90 -6.80
N GLN A 77 19.64 5.66 -5.78
CA GLN A 77 20.36 5.81 -4.51
C GLN A 77 19.99 4.70 -3.51
N SER A 78 18.96 3.89 -3.81
CA SER A 78 18.58 2.76 -2.95
C SER A 78 19.52 1.58 -3.16
N ALA A 79 20.47 1.39 -2.24
CA ALA A 79 21.52 0.37 -2.33
C ALA A 79 20.97 -1.06 -2.43
N LEU A 80 19.83 -1.35 -1.80
CA LEU A 80 19.24 -2.70 -1.77
C LEU A 80 18.29 -2.97 -2.95
N LEU A 81 17.88 -1.93 -3.68
CA LEU A 81 16.88 -2.06 -4.72
C LEU A 81 17.29 -3.02 -5.86
N PRO A 82 18.53 -3.01 -6.39
CA PRO A 82 18.89 -3.95 -7.46
C PRO A 82 18.78 -5.43 -7.04
N ALA A 83 19.15 -5.74 -5.79
CA ALA A 83 19.04 -7.09 -5.24
C ALA A 83 17.58 -7.50 -5.09
N GLU A 84 16.72 -6.61 -4.59
CA GLU A 84 15.29 -6.88 -4.43
C GLU A 84 14.56 -7.03 -5.76
N LEU A 85 14.85 -6.18 -6.75
CA LEU A 85 14.27 -6.31 -8.10
C LEU A 85 14.62 -7.68 -8.71
N THR A 86 15.87 -8.13 -8.52
CA THR A 86 16.32 -9.45 -8.97
C THR A 86 15.58 -10.57 -8.24
N ARG A 87 15.50 -10.50 -6.90
CA ARG A 87 14.80 -11.49 -6.06
C ARG A 87 13.32 -11.62 -6.43
N LEU A 88 12.68 -10.51 -6.80
CA LEU A 88 11.27 -10.46 -7.21
C LEU A 88 11.04 -10.83 -8.69
N GLY A 89 12.09 -11.16 -9.45
CA GLY A 89 11.97 -11.47 -10.89
C GLY A 89 11.57 -10.26 -11.75
N ILE A 90 11.74 -9.04 -11.25
CA ILE A 90 11.37 -7.81 -11.96
C ILE A 90 12.50 -7.47 -12.93
N THR A 91 12.20 -7.53 -14.23
CA THR A 91 13.18 -7.21 -15.28
C THR A 91 13.33 -5.70 -15.44
N VAL A 92 14.54 -5.19 -15.18
CA VAL A 92 14.89 -3.78 -15.43
C VAL A 92 15.18 -3.59 -16.92
N ARG A 93 14.26 -2.94 -17.65
CA ARG A 93 14.33 -2.80 -19.12
C ARG A 93 15.26 -1.69 -19.63
N ARG A 94 15.91 -0.90 -18.75
CA ARG A 94 16.84 0.18 -19.16
C ARG A 94 18.00 0.34 -18.17
N LYS A 95 19.23 0.04 -18.60
CA LYS A 95 20.46 0.57 -17.99
C LYS A 95 20.71 1.97 -18.57
N ARG A 96 20.08 3.01 -18.04
CA ARG A 96 20.66 4.36 -18.20
C ARG A 96 21.83 4.38 -17.22
N GLY A 97 23.05 4.55 -17.75
CA GLY A 97 24.31 4.33 -17.04
C GLY A 97 24.30 4.92 -15.64
N PHE A 98 24.53 4.06 -14.66
CA PHE A 98 25.10 4.46 -13.38
C PHE A 98 26.55 4.79 -13.68
N ALA A 99 26.84 6.06 -13.94
CA ALA A 99 28.17 6.62 -14.04
C ALA A 99 28.36 7.61 -12.90
#